data_AF-A0A353BXI7-F1
#
_entry.id   AF-A0A353BXI7-F1
#
_cell.length_a   1.000
_cell.length_b   1.000
_cell.length_c   1.000
_cell.angle_alpha   90.00
_cell.angle_beta   90.00
_cell.angle_gamma   90.00
#
_symmetry.space_group_name_H-M   'P 1'
#
loop_
_entity.id
_entity.type
_entity.pdbx_description
1 polymer ?
#
loop_
_entity_poly.entity_id
_entity_poly.type
_entity_poly.pdbx_seq_one_letter_code
_entity_poly.pdbx_strand_id
1 'polypeptide(L)' 'MDKCIYCNSQNIKTNIEVGQTAEVGAIGLVYRTKFLINGVEAFYADLCLDCGSIARLYVKNRDRNWYVKRA' A
#
# COMPACT_ATOMS: atom_id res chain seq x y z
N MET A 1 17.08 -8.46 4.94
CA MET A 1 16.85 -7.27 5.78
C MET A 1 16.76 -6.11 4.81
N ASP A 2 15.55 -5.63 4.56
CA ASP A 2 15.30 -4.65 3.50
C ASP A 2 15.92 -3.31 3.92
N LYS A 3 16.85 -2.81 3.11
CA LYS A 3 17.46 -1.49 3.32
C LYS A 3 16.65 -0.44 2.56
N CYS A 4 16.62 0.77 3.07
CA CYS A 4 16.07 1.90 2.34
C CYS A 4 16.82 2.05 1.00
N ILE A 5 16.12 1.97 -0.13
CA ILE A 5 16.72 2.12 -1.46
C ILE A 5 17.23 3.55 -1.73
N TYR A 6 16.83 4.52 -0.91
CA TYR A 6 17.17 5.93 -1.06
C TYR A 6 18.38 6.36 -0.22
N CYS A 7 18.55 5.81 1.00
CA CYS A 7 19.65 6.19 1.89
C CYS A 7 20.45 5.00 2.46
N ASN A 8 20.14 3.77 2.06
CA ASN A 8 20.77 2.54 2.51
C ASN A 8 20.64 2.23 4.03
N SER A 9 19.84 3.02 4.76
CA SER A 9 19.54 2.78 6.17
C SER A 9 18.78 1.46 6.38
N GLN A 10 18.97 0.89 7.56
CA GLN A 10 18.26 -0.29 8.08
C GLN A 10 17.15 0.09 9.08
N ASN A 11 17.01 1.37 9.42
CA ASN A 11 16.02 1.88 10.36
C ASN A 11 14.64 2.02 9.70
N ILE A 12 14.02 0.87 9.42
CA ILE A 12 12.74 0.78 8.71
C ILE A 12 11.61 0.40 9.67
N LYS A 13 10.58 1.24 9.73
CA LYS A 13 9.32 0.92 10.41
C LYS A 13 8.37 0.28 9.41
N THR A 14 8.01 -0.98 9.66
CA THR A 14 7.19 -1.78 8.72
C THR A 14 5.71 -1.83 9.09
N ASN A 15 4.86 -2.22 8.12
CA ASN A 15 3.43 -2.47 8.31
C ASN A 15 2.62 -1.24 8.76
N ILE A 16 2.97 -0.05 8.26
CA ILE A 16 2.22 1.18 8.53
C ILE A 16 0.96 1.19 7.66
N GLU A 17 -0.19 1.46 8.26
CA GLU A 17 -1.44 1.64 7.54
C GLU A 17 -1.47 2.98 6.79
N VAL A 18 -1.89 2.96 5.53
CA VAL A 18 -2.12 4.17 4.75
C VAL A 18 -3.60 4.53 4.83
N GLY A 19 -3.93 5.45 5.74
CA GLY A 19 -5.30 5.90 5.99
C GLY A 19 -5.64 7.24 5.34
N GLN A 20 -6.94 7.54 5.31
CA GLN A 20 -7.49 8.88 5.09
C GLN A 20 -7.92 9.47 6.45
N THR A 21 -7.66 10.75 6.68
CA THR A 21 -7.96 11.38 7.97
C THR A 21 -9.39 11.93 8.07
N ALA A 22 -9.96 12.40 6.95
CA ALA A 22 -11.28 13.06 6.91
C ALA A 22 -12.31 12.36 6.01
N GLU A 23 -11.90 11.37 5.23
CA GLU A 23 -12.74 10.62 4.29
C GLU A 23 -12.93 9.18 4.78
N VAL A 24 -14.12 8.62 4.55
CA VAL A 24 -14.40 7.21 4.86
C VAL A 24 -13.96 6.37 3.67
N GLY A 25 -12.89 5.59 3.86
CA GLY A 25 -12.38 4.70 2.81
C GLY A 25 -10.94 4.27 3.06
N ALA A 26 -10.49 3.30 2.26
CA ALA A 26 -9.09 2.90 2.21
C ALA A 26 -8.45 3.43 0.92
N ILE A 27 -7.19 3.86 1.00
CA ILE A 27 -6.37 4.11 -0.19
C ILE A 27 -5.75 2.77 -0.57
N GLY A 28 -5.98 2.32 -1.81
CA GLY A 28 -5.56 0.98 -2.21
C GLY A 28 -5.77 0.63 -3.67
N LEU A 29 -5.46 -0.62 -4.01
CA LEU A 29 -5.70 -1.17 -5.34
C LEU A 29 -7.15 -1.64 -5.46
N VAL A 30 -7.78 -1.27 -6.57
CA VAL A 30 -9.16 -1.65 -6.86
C VAL A 30 -9.19 -3.07 -7.43
N TYR A 31 -10.14 -3.89 -6.96
CA TYR A 31 -10.40 -5.21 -7.51
C TYR A 31 -11.89 -5.45 -7.73
N ARG A 32 -12.20 -6.32 -8.69
CA ARG A 32 -13.56 -6.74 -9.00
C ARG A 32 -14.02 -7.75 -7.97
N THR A 33 -15.18 -7.51 -7.37
CA THR A 33 -15.84 -8.51 -6.52
C THR A 33 -16.75 -9.39 -7.36
N LYS A 34 -17.36 -10.41 -6.74
CA LYS A 34 -18.42 -11.21 -7.38
C LYS A 34 -19.74 -10.43 -7.55
N PHE A 35 -19.83 -9.22 -6.99
CA PHE A 35 -20.99 -8.35 -7.05
C PHE A 35 -20.72 -7.14 -7.97
N LEU A 36 -21.75 -6.34 -8.26
CA LEU A 36 -21.65 -5.12 -9.09
C LEU A 36 -20.88 -3.96 -8.42
N ILE A 37 -20.24 -4.19 -7.28
CA ILE A 37 -19.39 -3.22 -6.59
C ILE A 37 -17.91 -3.63 -6.68
N ASN A 38 -17.03 -2.65 -6.81
CA ASN A 38 -15.59 -2.86 -6.70
C ASN A 38 -15.16 -2.85 -5.23
N GLY A 39 -14.17 -3.66 -4.89
CA GLY A 39 -13.49 -3.62 -3.61
C GLY A 39 -12.18 -2.86 -3.69
N VAL A 40 -11.67 -2.44 -2.53
CA VAL A 40 -10.34 -1.85 -2.39
C VAL A 40 -9.50 -2.71 -1.46
N GLU A 41 -8.31 -3.10 -1.91
CA GLU A 41 -7.30 -3.72 -1.08
C GLU A 41 -6.34 -2.63 -0.58
N ALA A 42 -6.36 -2.37 0.73
CA ALA A 42 -5.67 -1.24 1.35
C ALA A 42 -4.15 -1.33 1.19
N PHE A 43 -3.51 -0.18 0.99
CA PHE A 43 -2.07 -0.07 1.02
C PHE A 43 -1.52 -0.11 2.44
N TYR A 44 -0.35 -0.72 2.53
CA TYR A 44 0.56 -0.64 3.65
C TYR A 44 1.89 -0.08 3.17
N ALA A 45 2.57 0.62 4.06
CA ALA A 45 3.86 1.22 3.80
C ALA A 45 4.93 0.78 4.80
N ASP A 46 6.16 0.74 4.34
CA ASP A 46 7.34 0.68 5.20
C ASP A 46 8.08 2.02 5.09
N LEU A 47 8.30 2.69 6.23
CA LEU A 47 8.90 4.03 6.31
C LEU A 47 10.35 3.93 6.77
N CYS A 48 11.27 4.57 6.05
CA CYS A 48 12.62 4.81 6.55
C CYS A 48 12.60 5.96 7.57
N LEU A 49 12.92 5.68 8.83
CA LEU A 49 12.89 6.69 9.88
C LEU A 49 14.03 7.71 9.78
N ASP A 50 15.12 7.36 9.10
CA ASP A 50 16.28 8.25 8.98
C ASP A 50 16.14 9.30 7.86
N CYS A 51 15.44 8.99 6.75
CA CYS A 51 15.30 9.90 5.61
C CYS A 51 13.85 10.21 5.21
N GLY A 52 12.86 9.59 5.86
CA GLY A 52 11.44 9.85 5.62
C GLY A 52 10.86 9.22 4.34
N SER A 53 11.66 8.52 3.53
CA SER A 53 11.16 7.88 2.31
C SER A 53 10.31 6.65 2.62
N ILE A 54 9.29 6.40 1.80
CA ILE A 54 8.60 5.11 1.76
C ILE A 54 9.51 4.08 1.08
N ALA A 55 10.05 3.14 1.85
CA ALA A 55 10.92 2.08 1.34
C ALA A 55 10.13 1.03 0.54
N ARG A 56 8.84 0.84 0.86
CA ARG A 56 7.93 -0.06 0.14
C ARG A 56 6.49 0.36 0.31
N LEU A 57 5.71 0.31 -0.77
CA LEU A 57 4.24 0.39 -0.76
C LEU A 57 3.68 -0.94 -1.27
N TYR A 58 2.76 -1.56 -0.54
CA TYR A 58 2.29 -2.91 -0.84
C TYR A 58 0.86 -3.17 -0.38
N VAL A 59 0.26 -4.25 -0.88
CA VAL A 59 -1.01 -4.81 -0.41
C VAL A 59 -0.77 -6.14 0.29
N LYS A 60 -1.65 -6.52 1.23
CA LYS A 60 -1.54 -7.82 1.93
C LYS A 60 -2.07 -8.97 1.09
N ASN A 61 -3.26 -8.82 0.51
CA ASN A 61 -3.81 -9.86 -0.36
C ASN A 61 -3.44 -9.60 -1.82
N ARG A 62 -2.58 -10.45 -2.38
CA ARG A 62 -2.08 -10.34 -3.75
C ARG A 62 -2.99 -11.03 -4.79
N ASP A 63 -3.84 -11.94 -4.32
CA ASP A 63 -4.64 -12.83 -5.14
C ASP A 63 -6.06 -12.28 -5.30
N ARG A 64 -6.15 -11.12 -5.94
CA ARG A 64 -7.42 -10.46 -6.27
C ARG A 64 -7.63 -10.39 -7.78
N ASN A 65 -8.89 -10.30 -8.20
CA ASN A 65 -9.24 -9.98 -9.57
C ASN A 65 -9.05 -8.48 -9.82
N TRP A 66 -7.80 -8.06 -10.03
CA TRP A 66 -7.42 -6.66 -10.11
C TRP A 66 -8.17 -5.91 -11.21
N TYR A 67 -8.65 -4.71 -10.86
CA TYR A 67 -9.26 -3.83 -11.83
C TYR A 67 -8.16 -3.17 -12.67
N VAL A 68 -7.97 -3.67 -13.90
CA VAL A 68 -7.11 -3.04 -14.89
C VAL A 68 -7.98 -2.10 -15.73
N LYS A 69 -7.78 -0.78 -15.55
CA LYS A 69 -8.40 0.22 -16.41
C LYS A 69 -7.74 0.12 -17.80
N ARG A 70 -8.50 -0.32 -18.81
CA ARG A 70 -8.06 -0.25 -20.20
C ARG A 70 -8.32 1.18 -20.69
N ALA A 71 -7.29 1.78 -21.28
CA ALA A 71 -7.34 3.11 -21.90
C ALA A 71 -8.19 3.08 -23.17
#